data_AF-A0AAW5UWZ1-F1
#
_entry.id   AF-A0AAW5UWZ1-F1
#
_cell.length_a   1.000
_cell.length_b   1.000
_cell.length_c   1.000
_cell.angle_alpha   90.00
_cell.angle_beta   90.00
_cell.angle_gamma   90.00
#
_symmetry.space_group_name_H-M   'P 1'
#
loop_
_entity.id
_entity.type
_entity.pdbx_description
1 polymer ?
#
loop_
_entity_poly.entity_id
_entity_poly.type
_entity_poly.pdbx_seq_one_letter_code
_entity_poly.pdbx_strand_id
1 'polypeptide(L)'
;MSYQDLKKKIIDMQNDSIYQNLSASYNKQNIFSILKIERNENRHSAFLCWLFNPDSEHGLGLIPLKKVLALYALHNEALQPDLAMLMISGNYQLEVEDCTTERCLNQISESNGKERLDIWMKLWLTDCDGNKKMMPLVVENKIYSNEGKNQTKKYHDAVAQYLAKEKGTHAIEIYLTPDDTKTCSCEHFIHLTYQTLLDKVIEPLTAYPMSSEYSDLINAYIENLSVPATQWTDDKEIDPNKLSNSILAISSTNRKNLTDLYSRYKELYDAALFVAGGEATRKLMNDINVNSEYVELLQNFWDNNINLFTTILYVCKSQIVEGHEGELMNVFKQNRRDNSKYRVLWDKNGDGNWTTIDGFEKPLSKGRTVAVFFMKWMELSSPKSIDEVRTAFPTKINSYYAHNKMKKQYDSVICLSEDDKKAKTESGFEIEITKSCWDLYPIKQDSPYGPGYGTLYKNNKTAGKAMIAKMWRKGDFKSFLEHIKKQSNTLFKRLKIVPAY
;
A
#
# COMPACT_ATOMS: atom_id res chain seq x y z
N MET A 1 20.79 -24.82 -3.27
CA MET A 1 21.90 -23.85 -3.11
C MET A 1 22.55 -24.07 -1.75
N SER A 2 23.88 -24.20 -1.66
CA SER A 2 24.56 -24.23 -0.35
C SER A 2 24.60 -22.83 0.28
N TYR A 3 24.87 -22.75 1.59
CA TYR A 3 24.97 -21.45 2.28
C TYR A 3 26.11 -20.59 1.73
N GLN A 4 27.22 -21.25 1.36
CA GLN A 4 28.38 -20.57 0.76
C GLN A 4 28.05 -20.05 -0.64
N ASP A 5 27.31 -20.83 -1.44
CA ASP A 5 26.84 -20.38 -2.75
C ASP A 5 25.91 -19.17 -2.63
N LEU A 6 25.01 -19.16 -1.64
CA LEU A 6 24.11 -18.02 -1.39
C LEU A 6 24.89 -16.75 -1.04
N LYS A 7 25.84 -16.84 -0.11
CA LYS A 7 26.70 -15.71 0.26
C LYS A 7 27.47 -15.19 -0.94
N LYS A 8 28.02 -16.09 -1.75
CA LYS A 8 28.73 -15.73 -2.98
C LYS A 8 27.82 -15.01 -3.95
N LYS A 9 26.60 -15.50 -4.21
CA LYS A 9 25.63 -14.83 -5.10
C LYS A 9 25.25 -13.43 -4.60
N ILE A 10 25.10 -13.24 -3.28
CA ILE A 10 24.86 -11.90 -2.70
C ILE A 10 26.03 -10.97 -2.98
N ILE A 11 27.27 -11.42 -2.74
CA ILE A 11 28.49 -10.64 -3.00
C ILE A 11 28.63 -10.34 -4.50
N ASP A 12 28.36 -11.32 -5.36
CA ASP A 12 28.42 -11.17 -6.82
C ASP A 12 27.40 -10.11 -7.29
N MET A 13 26.17 -10.11 -6.76
CA MET A 13 25.17 -9.09 -7.06
C MET A 13 25.60 -7.72 -6.55
N GLN A 14 26.17 -7.62 -5.35
CA GLN A 14 26.65 -6.36 -4.78
C GLN A 14 27.81 -5.74 -5.57
N ASN A 15 28.59 -6.56 -6.25
CA ASN A 15 29.68 -6.13 -7.14
C ASN A 15 29.24 -5.91 -8.59
N ASP A 16 27.98 -6.17 -8.93
CA ASP A 16 27.43 -5.90 -10.25
C ASP A 16 27.27 -4.39 -10.47
N SER A 17 27.79 -3.87 -11.57
CA SER A 17 27.71 -2.44 -11.87
C SER A 17 26.27 -1.94 -12.04
N ILE A 18 25.37 -2.77 -12.55
CA ILE A 18 23.94 -2.44 -12.67
C ILE A 18 23.34 -2.33 -11.27
N TYR A 19 23.64 -3.28 -10.37
CA TYR A 19 23.18 -3.21 -8.99
C TYR A 19 23.71 -1.98 -8.28
N GLN A 20 25.00 -1.68 -8.40
CA GLN A 20 25.61 -0.52 -7.74
C GLN A 20 24.97 0.79 -8.17
N ASN A 21 24.74 0.97 -9.48
CA ASN A 21 24.10 2.18 -10.02
C ASN A 21 22.64 2.29 -9.58
N LEU A 22 21.85 1.22 -9.69
CA LEU A 22 20.45 1.22 -9.27
C LEU A 22 20.33 1.40 -7.75
N SER A 23 21.11 0.66 -6.97
CA SER A 23 21.12 0.76 -5.50
C SER A 23 21.49 2.17 -5.05
N ALA A 24 22.47 2.82 -5.69
CA ALA A 24 22.79 4.22 -5.42
C ALA A 24 21.61 5.15 -5.72
N SER A 25 20.95 5.01 -6.88
CA SER A 25 19.82 5.86 -7.28
C SER A 25 18.59 5.66 -6.38
N TYR A 26 18.17 4.42 -6.10
CA TYR A 26 16.98 4.12 -5.28
C TYR A 26 17.17 4.38 -3.77
N ASN A 27 18.41 4.58 -3.31
CA ASN A 27 18.72 4.98 -1.93
C ASN A 27 19.08 6.47 -1.81
N LYS A 28 19.23 7.20 -2.92
CA LYS A 28 19.57 8.62 -2.92
C LYS A 28 18.37 9.45 -2.45
N GLN A 29 18.60 10.34 -1.51
CA GLN A 29 17.63 11.39 -1.19
C GLN A 29 17.71 12.49 -2.26
N ASN A 30 16.59 12.80 -2.89
CA ASN A 30 16.44 13.90 -3.84
C ASN A 30 15.50 14.96 -3.24
N ILE A 31 15.31 16.08 -3.94
CA ILE A 31 14.48 17.17 -3.42
C ILE A 31 13.04 16.75 -3.10
N PHE A 32 12.48 15.81 -3.86
CA PHE A 32 11.12 15.31 -3.64
C PHE A 32 11.03 14.49 -2.35
N SER A 33 12.02 13.64 -2.07
CA SER A 33 12.03 12.84 -0.84
C SER A 33 12.48 13.63 0.40
N ILE A 34 13.35 14.63 0.23
CA ILE A 34 13.69 15.57 1.31
C ILE A 34 12.44 16.35 1.76
N LEU A 35 11.62 16.80 0.80
CA LEU A 35 10.39 17.55 1.07
C LEU A 35 9.18 16.65 1.38
N LYS A 36 9.30 15.32 1.22
CA LYS A 36 8.23 14.32 1.41
C LYS A 36 7.02 14.53 0.50
N ILE A 37 7.29 14.87 -0.76
CA ILE A 37 6.28 15.20 -1.77
C ILE A 37 6.28 14.22 -2.95
N GLU A 38 6.88 13.04 -2.79
CA GLU A 38 7.10 12.05 -3.85
C GLU A 38 5.81 11.63 -4.55
N ARG A 39 4.67 11.72 -3.86
CA ARG A 39 3.34 11.35 -4.36
C ARG A 39 2.27 12.41 -4.12
N ASN A 40 2.69 13.65 -3.84
CA ASN A 40 1.76 14.75 -3.65
C ASN A 40 1.23 15.22 -5.02
N GLU A 41 -0.06 14.98 -5.29
CA GLU A 41 -0.72 15.30 -6.56
C GLU A 41 -0.48 16.75 -6.98
N ASN A 42 -0.62 17.71 -6.06
CA ASN A 42 -0.42 19.14 -6.35
C ASN A 42 1.04 19.47 -6.73
N ARG A 43 2.03 18.81 -6.11
CA ARG A 43 3.45 19.06 -6.43
C ARG A 43 3.84 18.49 -7.78
N HIS A 44 3.27 17.35 -8.16
CA HIS A 44 3.41 16.84 -9.54
C HIS A 44 2.77 17.80 -10.55
N SER A 45 1.57 18.31 -10.27
CA SER A 45 0.91 19.29 -11.14
C SER A 45 1.72 20.59 -11.28
N ALA A 46 2.32 21.07 -10.18
CA ALA A 46 3.23 22.22 -10.19
C ALA A 46 4.48 21.98 -11.04
N PHE A 47 5.12 20.82 -10.90
CA PHE A 47 6.27 20.46 -11.74
C PHE A 47 5.89 20.42 -13.23
N LEU A 48 4.73 19.85 -13.56
CA LEU A 48 4.27 19.76 -14.95
C LEU A 48 3.89 21.13 -15.53
N CYS A 49 3.17 22.02 -14.83
CA CYS A 49 2.94 23.38 -15.35
C CYS A 49 4.25 24.16 -15.50
N TRP A 50 5.21 24.02 -14.58
CA TRP A 50 6.55 24.59 -14.76
C TRP A 50 7.22 24.08 -16.03
N LEU A 51 7.20 22.76 -16.28
CA LEU A 51 7.83 22.12 -17.45
C LEU A 51 7.13 22.49 -18.77
N PHE A 52 5.81 22.71 -18.75
CA PHE A 52 5.04 23.02 -19.95
C PHE A 52 4.99 24.51 -20.27
N ASN A 53 5.37 25.37 -19.32
CA ASN A 53 5.41 26.80 -19.52
C ASN A 53 6.70 27.22 -20.27
N PRO A 54 6.60 27.74 -21.52
CA PRO A 54 7.77 28.13 -22.30
C PRO A 54 8.57 29.28 -21.69
N ASP A 55 7.95 30.09 -20.82
CA ASP A 55 8.58 31.22 -20.15
C ASP A 55 9.30 30.83 -18.84
N SER A 56 9.22 29.55 -18.47
CA SER A 56 9.99 29.01 -17.35
C SER A 56 11.49 28.95 -17.66
N GLU A 57 12.31 28.99 -16.61
CA GLU A 57 13.75 29.10 -16.73
C GLU A 57 14.46 27.82 -17.25
N HIS A 58 13.73 26.72 -17.49
CA HIS A 58 14.32 25.43 -17.92
C HIS A 58 15.00 25.45 -19.31
N GLY A 59 14.81 26.50 -20.11
CA GLY A 59 15.52 26.68 -21.38
C GLY A 59 15.06 25.78 -22.54
N LEU A 60 13.91 25.10 -22.39
CA LEU A 60 13.35 24.20 -23.41
C LEU A 60 12.27 24.87 -24.27
N GLY A 61 11.86 26.10 -23.92
CA GLY A 61 10.79 26.82 -24.61
C GLY A 61 9.53 25.97 -24.78
N LEU A 62 8.97 25.96 -25.99
CA LEU A 62 7.73 25.23 -26.31
C LEU A 62 7.90 23.72 -26.49
N ILE A 63 9.12 23.18 -26.45
CA ILE A 63 9.40 21.76 -26.79
C ILE A 63 8.59 20.80 -25.91
N PRO A 64 8.53 20.94 -24.57
CA PRO A 64 7.77 20.02 -23.73
C PRO A 64 6.27 20.08 -24.03
N LEU A 65 5.72 21.29 -24.15
CA LEU A 65 4.30 21.49 -24.43
C LEU A 65 3.92 20.92 -25.81
N LYS A 66 4.69 21.17 -26.87
CA LYS A 66 4.44 20.59 -28.20
C LYS A 66 4.44 19.06 -28.17
N LYS A 67 5.31 18.43 -27.37
CA LYS A 67 5.31 16.97 -27.18
C LYS A 67 4.04 16.47 -26.47
N VAL A 68 3.54 17.19 -25.48
CA VAL A 68 2.24 16.87 -24.82
C VAL A 68 1.07 17.01 -25.79
N LEU A 69 1.06 18.05 -26.63
CA LEU A 69 0.02 18.25 -27.64
C LEU A 69 0.01 17.12 -28.68
N ALA A 70 1.18 16.73 -29.18
CA ALA A 70 1.33 15.58 -30.07
C ALA A 70 0.87 14.27 -29.40
N LEU A 71 1.18 14.10 -28.11
CA LEU A 71 0.76 12.94 -27.34
C LEU A 71 -0.76 12.87 -27.14
N TYR A 72 -1.39 14.01 -26.83
CA TYR A 72 -2.84 14.15 -26.73
C TYR A 72 -3.51 13.81 -28.07
N ALA A 73 -3.01 14.38 -29.18
CA ALA A 73 -3.53 14.10 -30.51
C ALA A 73 -3.42 12.62 -30.90
N LEU A 74 -2.33 11.95 -30.51
CA LEU A 74 -2.15 10.52 -30.74
C LEU A 74 -3.19 9.65 -30.01
N HIS A 75 -3.65 10.07 -28.82
CA HIS A 75 -4.58 9.31 -27.99
C HIS A 75 -6.04 9.76 -28.14
N ASN A 76 -6.30 10.85 -28.87
CA ASN A 76 -7.65 11.37 -29.10
C ASN A 76 -8.15 11.00 -30.49
N GLU A 77 -8.75 9.82 -30.62
CA GLU A 77 -9.34 9.34 -31.88
C GLU A 77 -10.47 10.24 -32.41
N ALA A 78 -11.14 10.99 -31.52
CA ALA A 78 -12.22 11.90 -31.88
C ALA A 78 -11.72 13.29 -32.32
N LEU A 79 -10.41 13.54 -32.29
CA LEU A 79 -9.84 14.81 -32.70
C LEU A 79 -10.01 15.02 -34.21
N GLN A 80 -10.34 16.25 -34.60
CA GLN A 80 -10.40 16.65 -36.02
C GLN A 80 -9.08 16.28 -36.73
N PRO A 81 -9.12 15.54 -37.87
CA PRO A 81 -7.91 15.01 -38.52
C PRO A 81 -6.84 16.07 -38.83
N ASP A 82 -7.24 17.24 -39.34
CA ASP A 82 -6.31 18.32 -39.67
C ASP A 82 -5.62 18.87 -38.42
N LEU A 83 -6.36 19.02 -37.31
CA LEU A 83 -5.81 19.46 -36.03
C LEU A 83 -4.88 18.41 -35.42
N ALA A 84 -5.22 17.12 -35.52
CA ALA A 84 -4.35 16.04 -35.09
C ALA A 84 -3.04 16.03 -35.89
N MET A 85 -3.12 16.17 -37.23
CA MET A 85 -1.95 16.26 -38.10
C MET A 85 -1.07 17.47 -37.77
N LEU A 86 -1.65 18.65 -37.51
CA LEU A 86 -0.92 19.83 -37.08
C LEU A 86 -0.18 19.57 -35.76
N MET A 87 -0.88 19.09 -34.73
CA MET A 87 -0.30 18.81 -33.42
C MET A 87 0.86 17.80 -33.48
N ILE A 88 0.69 16.73 -34.25
CA ILE A 88 1.68 15.66 -34.40
C ILE A 88 2.88 16.12 -35.22
N SER A 89 2.66 16.82 -36.34
CA SER A 89 3.75 17.29 -37.21
C SER A 89 4.55 18.44 -36.60
N GLY A 90 3.96 19.22 -35.70
CA GLY A 90 4.59 20.38 -35.10
C GLY A 90 4.53 21.65 -35.96
N ASN A 91 3.84 21.60 -37.12
CA ASN A 91 3.73 22.67 -38.12
C ASN A 91 2.75 23.78 -37.70
N TYR A 92 2.99 24.38 -36.53
CA TYR A 92 2.19 25.47 -35.98
C TYR A 92 3.03 26.37 -35.08
N GLN A 93 2.58 27.61 -34.92
CA GLN A 93 3.02 28.50 -33.86
C GLN A 93 2.14 28.32 -32.63
N LEU A 94 2.73 28.47 -31.45
CA LEU A 94 2.03 28.30 -30.18
C LEU A 94 2.39 29.46 -29.26
N GLU A 95 1.37 30.16 -28.78
CA GLU A 95 1.49 31.19 -27.75
C GLU A 95 0.80 30.70 -26.47
N VAL A 96 1.41 30.97 -25.31
CA VAL A 96 0.86 30.64 -24.00
C VAL A 96 0.49 31.96 -23.31
N GLU A 97 -0.79 32.19 -23.09
CA GLU A 97 -1.29 33.42 -22.43
C GLU A 97 -1.41 33.23 -20.91
N ASP A 98 -1.60 31.99 -20.45
CA ASP A 98 -1.81 31.64 -19.05
C ASP A 98 -1.29 30.21 -18.79
N CYS A 99 -0.52 29.99 -17.70
CA CYS A 99 -0.24 28.66 -17.11
C CYS A 99 -0.35 28.79 -15.61
N THR A 100 -1.31 28.09 -15.03
CA THR A 100 -1.57 28.13 -13.59
C THR A 100 -1.92 26.75 -13.06
N THR A 101 -1.51 26.46 -11.84
CA THR A 101 -2.03 25.33 -11.07
C THR A 101 -3.15 25.79 -10.15
N GLU A 102 -4.01 24.84 -9.75
CA GLU A 102 -5.07 25.07 -8.75
C GLU A 102 -6.05 26.20 -9.14
N ARG A 103 -6.31 26.40 -10.44
CA ARG A 103 -7.21 27.45 -10.93
C ARG A 103 -8.65 27.17 -10.49
N CYS A 104 -9.31 28.15 -9.87
CA CYS A 104 -10.68 27.98 -9.41
C CYS A 104 -11.68 28.03 -10.58
N LEU A 105 -12.67 27.13 -10.61
CA LEU A 105 -13.65 27.07 -11.70
C LEU A 105 -14.47 28.35 -11.89
N ASN A 106 -14.71 29.10 -10.82
CA ASN A 106 -15.43 30.38 -10.85
C ASN A 106 -14.65 31.50 -11.58
N GLN A 107 -13.37 31.29 -11.89
CA GLN A 107 -12.55 32.21 -12.69
C GLN A 107 -12.69 31.96 -14.20
N ILE A 108 -13.32 30.84 -14.61
CA ILE A 108 -13.48 30.47 -16.02
C ILE A 108 -14.95 30.22 -16.41
N SER A 109 -15.85 30.06 -15.44
CA SER A 109 -17.27 29.79 -15.65
C SER A 109 -18.12 30.50 -14.60
N GLU A 110 -19.41 30.67 -14.86
CA GLU A 110 -20.38 31.20 -13.90
C GLU A 110 -20.72 30.18 -12.78
N SER A 111 -19.96 29.09 -12.68
CA SER A 111 -20.19 28.06 -11.67
C SER A 111 -19.83 28.56 -10.26
N ASN A 112 -20.72 28.27 -9.30
CA ASN A 112 -20.50 28.54 -7.88
C ASN A 112 -19.59 27.49 -7.19
N GLY A 113 -18.84 26.70 -7.97
CA GLY A 113 -17.99 25.63 -7.48
C GLY A 113 -16.69 26.15 -6.84
N LYS A 114 -16.30 25.58 -5.70
CA LYS A 114 -14.97 25.78 -5.09
C LYS A 114 -13.90 24.81 -5.62
N GLU A 115 -14.25 24.02 -6.62
CA GLU A 115 -13.35 23.05 -7.23
C GLU A 115 -12.25 23.77 -8.02
N ARG A 116 -11.09 23.12 -8.10
CA ARG A 116 -9.87 23.66 -8.69
C ARG A 116 -9.34 22.71 -9.74
N LEU A 117 -8.99 23.25 -10.89
CA LEU A 117 -8.27 22.52 -11.93
C LEU A 117 -6.82 22.34 -11.51
N ASP A 118 -6.30 21.12 -11.58
CA ASP A 118 -4.92 20.84 -11.17
C ASP A 118 -3.92 21.60 -12.04
N ILE A 119 -4.13 21.63 -13.36
CA ILE A 119 -3.41 22.48 -14.32
C ILE A 119 -4.41 23.13 -15.29
N TRP A 120 -4.23 24.43 -15.51
CA TRP A 120 -4.91 25.22 -16.54
C TRP A 120 -3.88 25.94 -17.41
N MET A 121 -4.06 25.89 -18.72
CA MET A 121 -3.36 26.77 -19.66
C MET A 121 -4.30 27.37 -20.69
N LYS A 122 -4.06 28.62 -21.08
CA LYS A 122 -4.74 29.26 -22.22
C LYS A 122 -3.75 29.34 -23.38
N LEU A 123 -4.00 28.56 -24.43
CA LEU A 123 -3.11 28.46 -25.57
C LEU A 123 -3.75 29.12 -26.80
N TRP A 124 -2.89 29.68 -27.66
CA TRP A 124 -3.26 30.05 -29.02
C TRP A 124 -2.40 29.30 -30.01
N LEU A 125 -3.05 28.51 -30.85
CA LEU A 125 -2.41 27.79 -31.95
C LEU A 125 -2.67 28.56 -33.24
N THR A 126 -1.61 28.84 -33.99
CA THR A 126 -1.70 29.43 -35.34
C THR A 126 -1.15 28.44 -36.34
N ASP A 127 -1.98 28.02 -37.30
CA ASP A 127 -1.58 27.11 -38.37
C ASP A 127 -0.71 27.82 -39.44
N CYS A 128 -0.28 27.09 -40.46
CA CYS A 128 0.56 27.63 -41.54
C CYS A 128 -0.14 28.65 -42.43
N ASP A 129 -1.48 28.66 -42.45
CA ASP A 129 -2.30 29.59 -43.23
C ASP A 129 -2.64 30.86 -42.43
N GLY A 130 -2.18 30.94 -41.16
CA GLY A 130 -2.42 32.06 -40.27
C GLY A 130 -3.75 31.97 -39.51
N ASN A 131 -4.47 30.85 -39.58
CA ASN A 131 -5.69 30.67 -38.80
C ASN A 131 -5.33 30.47 -37.32
N LYS A 132 -5.78 31.40 -36.48
CA LYS A 132 -5.51 31.42 -35.04
C LYS A 132 -6.70 30.82 -34.28
N LYS A 133 -6.43 29.86 -33.40
CA LYS A 133 -7.41 29.09 -32.62
C LYS A 133 -7.06 29.10 -31.15
N MET A 134 -8.02 29.47 -30.29
CA MET A 134 -7.88 29.37 -28.84
C MET A 134 -8.14 27.93 -28.38
N MET A 135 -7.24 27.43 -27.54
CA MET A 135 -7.26 26.05 -27.04
C MET A 135 -6.91 26.02 -25.55
N PRO A 136 -7.91 25.93 -24.65
CA PRO A 136 -7.63 25.75 -23.24
C PRO A 136 -7.11 24.33 -23.01
N LEU A 137 -6.07 24.19 -22.21
CA LEU A 137 -5.54 22.91 -21.75
C LEU A 137 -5.88 22.73 -20.27
N VAL A 138 -6.50 21.61 -19.95
CA VAL A 138 -6.83 21.18 -18.60
C VAL A 138 -6.21 19.82 -18.35
N VAL A 139 -5.42 19.72 -17.28
CA VAL A 139 -4.97 18.43 -16.76
C VAL A 139 -5.59 18.22 -15.40
N GLU A 140 -6.26 17.08 -15.23
CA GLU A 140 -6.67 16.56 -13.93
C GLU A 140 -5.73 15.41 -13.54
N ASN A 141 -5.05 15.53 -12.41
CA ASN A 141 -4.02 14.62 -11.96
C ASN A 141 -4.54 13.79 -10.78
N LYS A 142 -4.45 12.45 -10.88
CA LYS A 142 -4.93 11.53 -9.85
C LYS A 142 -3.95 10.38 -9.63
N ILE A 143 -3.24 10.41 -8.50
CA ILE A 143 -2.28 9.39 -8.08
C ILE A 143 -2.98 8.31 -7.25
N TYR A 144 -3.66 8.68 -6.16
CA TYR A 144 -4.19 7.70 -5.21
C TYR A 144 -5.70 7.50 -5.29
N SER A 145 -6.45 8.59 -5.38
CA SER A 145 -7.91 8.55 -5.47
C SER A 145 -8.36 8.40 -6.90
N ASN A 146 -9.56 7.87 -7.09
CA ASN A 146 -10.32 8.10 -8.31
C ASN A 146 -10.77 9.57 -8.35
N GLU A 147 -11.30 10.00 -9.49
CA GLU A 147 -11.93 11.32 -9.59
C GLU A 147 -13.00 11.52 -8.50
N GLY A 148 -13.17 12.77 -8.08
CA GLY A 148 -14.34 13.17 -7.30
C GLY A 148 -15.63 12.96 -8.10
N LYS A 149 -16.78 12.95 -7.40
CA LYS A 149 -18.08 12.71 -8.04
C LYS A 149 -18.33 13.67 -9.21
N ASN A 150 -18.31 13.11 -10.42
CA ASN A 150 -18.49 13.81 -11.70
C ASN A 150 -17.53 15.00 -11.90
N GLN A 151 -16.32 14.92 -11.34
CA GLN A 151 -15.38 16.03 -11.32
C GLN A 151 -14.96 16.46 -12.73
N THR A 152 -14.49 15.52 -13.55
CA THR A 152 -14.10 15.79 -14.94
C THR A 152 -15.25 16.31 -15.79
N LYS A 153 -16.48 15.84 -15.57
CA LYS A 153 -17.66 16.36 -16.26
C LYS A 153 -17.93 17.84 -15.94
N LYS A 154 -17.83 18.23 -14.66
CA LYS A 154 -18.00 19.64 -14.27
C LYS A 154 -16.92 20.54 -14.89
N TYR A 155 -15.70 20.02 -15.02
CA TYR A 155 -14.61 20.75 -15.64
C TYR A 155 -14.90 20.95 -17.13
N HIS A 156 -15.30 19.89 -17.82
CA HIS A 156 -15.71 19.97 -19.21
C HIS A 156 -16.84 20.98 -19.43
N ASP A 157 -17.91 20.93 -18.61
CA ASP A 157 -19.02 21.87 -18.69
C ASP A 157 -18.55 23.33 -18.49
N ALA A 158 -17.63 23.56 -17.54
CA ALA A 158 -17.05 24.88 -17.29
C ALA A 158 -16.18 25.38 -18.45
N VAL A 159 -15.37 24.50 -19.04
CA VAL A 159 -14.55 24.83 -20.22
C VAL A 159 -15.43 25.09 -21.44
N ALA A 160 -16.48 24.31 -21.66
CA ALA A 160 -17.43 24.53 -22.74
C ALA A 160 -18.12 25.91 -22.63
N GLN A 161 -18.50 26.32 -21.42
CA GLN A 161 -19.03 27.67 -21.17
C GLN A 161 -18.00 28.76 -21.46
N TYR A 162 -16.75 28.56 -21.05
CA TYR A 162 -15.64 29.47 -21.35
C TYR A 162 -15.43 29.63 -22.86
N LEU A 163 -15.52 28.52 -23.60
CA LEU A 163 -15.35 28.48 -25.06
C LEU A 163 -16.54 29.01 -25.85
N ALA A 164 -17.75 29.05 -25.30
CA ALA A 164 -18.98 29.39 -26.02
C ALA A 164 -18.96 30.77 -26.71
N LYS A 165 -18.02 31.65 -26.33
CA LYS A 165 -17.85 32.99 -26.90
C LYS A 165 -16.89 33.04 -28.10
N GLU A 166 -16.15 31.97 -28.36
CA GLU A 166 -15.07 31.92 -29.35
C GLU A 166 -15.39 30.88 -30.43
N LYS A 167 -15.26 31.26 -31.70
CA LYS A 167 -15.53 30.34 -32.82
C LYS A 167 -14.33 29.44 -33.07
N GLY A 168 -14.61 28.18 -33.41
CA GLY A 168 -13.60 27.25 -33.91
C GLY A 168 -12.61 26.76 -32.84
N THR A 169 -12.95 26.80 -31.56
CA THR A 169 -12.07 26.40 -30.44
C THR A 169 -12.02 24.88 -30.23
N HIS A 170 -11.07 24.41 -29.42
CA HIS A 170 -10.98 22.99 -29.01
C HIS A 170 -10.35 22.91 -27.62
N ALA A 171 -11.00 22.22 -26.69
CA ALA A 171 -10.47 21.97 -25.35
C ALA A 171 -9.53 20.76 -25.35
N ILE A 172 -8.36 20.92 -24.73
CA ILE A 172 -7.40 19.84 -24.52
C ILE A 172 -7.58 19.36 -23.08
N GLU A 173 -8.29 18.26 -22.90
CA GLU A 173 -8.64 17.74 -21.57
C GLU A 173 -7.92 16.42 -21.33
N ILE A 174 -7.07 16.39 -20.32
CA ILE A 174 -6.20 15.24 -20.00
C ILE A 174 -6.52 14.75 -18.59
N TYR A 175 -6.74 13.44 -18.46
CA TYR A 175 -6.84 12.76 -17.17
C TYR A 175 -5.57 11.95 -16.93
N LEU A 176 -4.66 12.49 -16.10
CA LEU A 176 -3.35 11.92 -15.84
C LEU A 176 -3.36 11.04 -14.59
N THR A 177 -2.95 9.78 -14.74
CA THR A 177 -2.94 8.82 -13.64
C THR A 177 -1.71 7.90 -13.69
N PRO A 178 -1.38 7.14 -12.62
CA PRO A 178 -0.26 6.20 -12.63
C PRO A 178 -0.40 5.07 -13.67
N ASP A 179 -1.62 4.58 -13.89
CA ASP A 179 -1.91 3.39 -14.70
C ASP A 179 -3.32 3.43 -15.30
N ASP A 180 -3.65 2.45 -16.12
CA ASP A 180 -4.94 2.34 -16.81
C ASP A 180 -6.07 1.80 -15.93
N THR A 181 -5.84 1.62 -14.61
CA THR A 181 -6.87 1.09 -13.71
C THR A 181 -7.91 2.13 -13.31
N LYS A 182 -7.60 3.42 -13.50
CA LYS A 182 -8.51 4.53 -13.18
C LYS A 182 -9.20 5.05 -14.43
N THR A 183 -10.52 5.20 -14.32
CA THR A 183 -11.34 5.85 -15.33
C THR A 183 -11.83 7.21 -14.84
N CYS A 184 -12.20 8.09 -15.77
CA CYS A 184 -12.92 9.32 -15.49
C CYS A 184 -14.36 9.22 -16.02
N SER A 185 -15.25 10.08 -15.51
CA SER A 185 -16.67 10.09 -15.91
C SER A 185 -16.94 10.86 -17.21
N CYS A 186 -16.01 11.69 -17.67
CA CYS A 186 -16.16 12.50 -18.88
C CYS A 186 -15.37 11.91 -20.04
N GLU A 187 -16.05 11.52 -21.12
CA GLU A 187 -15.43 10.94 -22.31
C GLU A 187 -14.50 11.90 -23.08
N HIS A 188 -14.64 13.21 -22.88
CA HIS A 188 -13.76 14.22 -23.48
C HIS A 188 -12.38 14.29 -22.85
N PHE A 189 -12.23 13.79 -21.61
CA PHE A 189 -10.94 13.71 -20.94
C PHE A 189 -10.15 12.52 -21.48
N ILE A 190 -9.08 12.82 -22.20
CA ILE A 190 -8.18 11.80 -22.74
C ILE A 190 -7.29 11.30 -21.62
N HIS A 191 -7.39 10.00 -21.35
CA HIS A 191 -6.61 9.35 -20.33
C HIS A 191 -5.15 9.20 -20.79
N LEU A 192 -4.22 9.64 -19.96
CA LEU A 192 -2.79 9.43 -20.13
C LEU A 192 -2.21 8.87 -18.83
N THR A 193 -1.17 8.06 -18.95
CA THR A 193 -0.42 7.58 -17.79
C THR A 193 0.87 8.36 -17.59
N TYR A 194 1.37 8.40 -16.35
CA TYR A 194 2.73 8.90 -16.07
C TYR A 194 3.78 8.13 -16.87
N GLN A 195 3.57 6.84 -17.14
CA GLN A 195 4.50 6.07 -17.98
C GLN A 195 4.52 6.57 -19.42
N THR A 196 3.37 6.79 -20.03
CA THR A 196 3.27 7.34 -21.38
C THR A 196 3.85 8.76 -21.45
N LEU A 197 3.58 9.59 -20.44
CA LEU A 197 4.16 10.93 -20.33
C LEU A 197 5.69 10.89 -20.18
N LEU A 198 6.22 9.99 -19.37
CA LEU A 198 7.66 9.79 -19.21
C LEU A 198 8.30 9.38 -20.54
N ASP A 199 7.79 8.32 -21.17
CA ASP A 199 8.39 7.71 -22.36
C ASP A 199 8.36 8.64 -23.58
N LYS A 200 7.30 9.45 -23.73
CA LYS A 200 7.06 10.25 -24.93
C LYS A 200 7.41 11.73 -24.77
N VAL A 201 7.37 12.24 -23.54
CA VAL A 201 7.61 13.65 -23.26
C VAL A 201 8.88 13.82 -22.44
N ILE A 202 8.88 13.40 -21.17
CA ILE A 202 9.88 13.84 -20.17
C ILE A 202 11.26 13.24 -20.41
N GLU A 203 11.39 11.91 -20.57
CA GLU A 203 12.68 11.25 -20.78
C GLU A 203 13.37 11.77 -22.06
N PRO A 204 12.68 11.93 -23.21
CA PRO A 204 13.27 12.57 -24.39
C PRO A 204 13.81 13.99 -24.19
N LEU A 205 13.34 14.75 -23.20
CA LEU A 205 13.86 16.12 -22.95
C LEU A 205 15.31 16.11 -22.49
N THR A 206 15.77 15.03 -21.84
CA THR A 206 17.16 14.88 -21.37
C THR A 206 18.20 14.92 -22.49
N ALA A 207 17.79 14.70 -23.73
CA ALA A 207 18.65 14.80 -24.91
C ALA A 207 18.78 16.24 -25.47
N TYR A 208 17.97 17.19 -24.99
CA TYR A 208 18.02 18.57 -25.43
C TYR A 208 19.03 19.38 -24.61
N PRO A 209 19.67 20.39 -25.22
CA PRO A 209 20.57 21.27 -24.49
C PRO A 209 19.81 22.09 -23.45
N MET A 210 20.25 22.03 -22.19
CA MET A 210 19.77 22.85 -21.08
C MET A 210 20.90 23.04 -20.06
N SER A 211 20.71 23.92 -19.07
CA SER A 211 21.70 24.08 -18.00
C SER A 211 21.81 22.80 -17.15
N SER A 212 22.96 22.61 -16.49
CA SER A 212 23.16 21.45 -15.61
C SER A 212 22.12 21.39 -14.49
N GLU A 213 21.75 22.53 -13.92
CA GLU A 213 20.75 22.64 -12.87
C GLU A 213 19.38 22.07 -13.28
N TYR A 214 18.90 22.43 -14.49
CA TYR A 214 17.61 21.95 -14.97
C TYR A 214 17.64 20.51 -15.45
N SER A 215 18.77 20.09 -16.02
CA SER A 215 19.01 18.67 -16.33
C SER A 215 18.95 17.82 -15.06
N ASP A 216 19.62 18.25 -13.99
CA ASP A 216 19.62 17.56 -12.69
C ASP A 216 18.22 17.53 -12.07
N LEU A 217 17.45 18.61 -12.18
CA LEU A 217 16.07 18.67 -11.67
C LEU A 217 15.12 17.74 -12.45
N ILE A 218 15.22 17.70 -13.78
CA ILE A 218 14.43 16.77 -14.61
C ILE A 218 14.83 15.31 -14.31
N ASN A 219 16.12 15.02 -14.21
CA ASN A 219 16.60 13.69 -13.84
C ASN A 219 16.12 13.28 -12.45
N ALA A 220 16.17 14.19 -11.47
CA ALA A 220 15.63 13.95 -10.13
C ALA A 220 14.11 13.67 -10.16
N TYR A 221 13.36 14.33 -11.05
CA TYR A 221 11.94 14.03 -11.23
C TYR A 221 11.72 12.65 -11.86
N ILE A 222 12.48 12.30 -12.91
CA ILE A 222 12.45 10.97 -13.52
C ILE A 222 12.74 9.87 -12.48
N GLU A 223 13.77 10.07 -11.65
CA GLU A 223 14.08 9.17 -10.53
C GLU A 223 12.89 9.08 -9.55
N ASN A 224 12.32 10.22 -9.14
CA ASN A 224 11.19 10.28 -8.21
C ASN A 224 9.94 9.50 -8.71
N LEU A 225 9.67 9.51 -10.01
CA LEU A 225 8.57 8.73 -10.59
C LEU A 225 8.76 7.21 -10.37
N SER A 226 10.01 6.76 -10.33
CA SER A 226 10.39 5.35 -10.22
C SER A 226 10.50 4.83 -8.79
N VAL A 227 10.75 5.71 -7.82
CA VAL A 227 10.93 5.33 -6.41
C VAL A 227 9.60 4.89 -5.80
N PRO A 228 9.47 3.68 -5.22
CA PRO A 228 8.25 3.29 -4.51
C PRO A 228 8.02 4.19 -3.30
N ALA A 229 6.81 4.72 -3.10
CA ALA A 229 6.49 5.45 -1.87
C ALA A 229 6.29 4.45 -0.73
N THR A 230 7.38 4.15 -0.04
CA THR A 230 7.43 3.26 1.13
C THR A 230 7.29 4.01 2.45
N GLN A 231 7.28 5.36 2.42
CA GLN A 231 7.23 6.23 3.58
C GLN A 231 6.30 7.43 3.38
N TRP A 232 5.86 8.01 4.51
CA TRP A 232 4.90 9.10 4.71
C TRP A 232 4.92 10.20 3.63
N THR A 233 3.77 10.41 2.98
CA THR A 233 3.48 11.55 2.10
C THR A 233 2.18 12.20 2.59
N ASP A 234 2.28 13.49 2.95
CA ASP A 234 1.26 14.39 3.50
C ASP A 234 0.74 14.11 4.94
N ASP A 235 0.15 15.14 5.58
CA ASP A 235 -0.45 15.18 6.93
C ASP A 235 -1.63 14.20 7.16
N LYS A 236 -1.77 13.19 6.30
CA LYS A 236 -2.70 12.08 6.44
C LYS A 236 -1.88 10.79 6.48
N GLU A 237 -2.11 9.99 7.52
CA GLU A 237 -1.58 8.63 7.63
C GLU A 237 -1.76 7.92 6.27
N ILE A 238 -0.64 7.56 5.60
CA ILE A 238 -0.71 6.79 4.35
C ILE A 238 -1.58 5.58 4.63
N ASP A 239 -2.66 5.41 3.87
CA ASP A 239 -3.49 4.22 3.96
C ASP A 239 -2.61 3.01 3.58
N PRO A 240 -2.29 2.11 4.51
CA PRO A 240 -1.41 0.98 4.24
C PRO A 240 -1.99 0.00 3.21
N ASN A 241 -3.30 0.12 2.92
CA ASN A 241 -3.97 -0.64 1.85
C ASN A 241 -3.77 -0.01 0.46
N LYS A 242 -3.34 1.26 0.38
CA LYS A 242 -2.96 1.98 -0.85
C LYS A 242 -1.45 1.90 -1.15
N LEU A 243 -0.71 1.19 -0.30
CA LEU A 243 0.75 1.02 -0.31
C LEU A 243 1.25 0.03 -1.36
N SER A 244 0.40 -0.45 -2.29
CA SER A 244 0.95 -1.17 -3.45
C SER A 244 1.74 -0.21 -4.30
N ASN A 245 3.05 -0.38 -4.29
CA ASN A 245 3.94 -0.16 -5.43
C ASN A 245 3.54 1.07 -6.22
N SER A 246 3.50 2.21 -5.52
CA SER A 246 3.03 3.51 -6.00
C SER A 246 3.95 4.11 -7.06
N ILE A 247 4.78 3.30 -7.70
CA ILE A 247 5.63 3.68 -8.82
C ILE A 247 4.73 4.30 -9.89
N LEU A 248 5.07 5.53 -10.29
CA LEU A 248 4.30 6.27 -11.29
C LEU A 248 4.77 5.92 -12.69
N ALA A 249 6.09 5.83 -12.87
CA ALA A 249 6.71 5.50 -14.14
C ALA A 249 8.17 5.09 -13.95
N ILE A 250 8.71 4.31 -14.89
CA ILE A 250 10.12 3.89 -14.90
C ILE A 250 10.71 4.20 -16.28
N SER A 251 11.86 4.89 -16.28
CA SER A 251 12.58 5.24 -17.51
C SER A 251 12.98 3.99 -18.30
N SER A 252 13.12 4.14 -19.61
CA SER A 252 13.49 3.04 -20.51
C SER A 252 14.80 2.35 -20.06
N THR A 253 15.78 3.16 -19.67
CA THR A 253 17.09 2.70 -19.20
C THR A 253 16.98 1.93 -17.89
N ASN A 254 16.25 2.46 -16.89
CA ASN A 254 16.08 1.76 -15.62
C ASN A 254 15.28 0.47 -15.79
N ARG A 255 14.25 0.46 -16.65
CA ARG A 255 13.44 -0.73 -16.92
C ARG A 255 14.30 -1.87 -17.48
N LYS A 256 15.17 -1.55 -18.45
CA LYS A 256 16.14 -2.51 -18.98
C LYS A 256 17.09 -3.02 -17.90
N ASN A 257 17.73 -2.12 -17.17
CA ASN A 257 18.69 -2.45 -16.12
C ASN A 257 18.07 -3.32 -15.00
N LEU A 258 16.85 -3.01 -14.56
CA LEU A 258 16.11 -3.78 -13.56
C LEU A 258 15.80 -5.20 -14.07
N THR A 259 15.39 -5.32 -15.33
CA THR A 259 15.10 -6.61 -15.98
C THR A 259 16.35 -7.46 -16.16
N ASP A 260 17.45 -6.85 -16.61
CA ASP A 260 18.74 -7.53 -16.78
C ASP A 260 19.28 -8.02 -15.43
N LEU A 261 19.18 -7.18 -14.39
CA LEU A 261 19.61 -7.53 -13.03
C LEU A 261 18.76 -8.67 -12.45
N TYR A 262 17.44 -8.60 -12.59
CA TYR A 262 16.54 -9.68 -12.19
C TYR A 262 16.87 -10.98 -12.91
N SER A 263 17.03 -10.95 -14.23
CA SER A 263 17.34 -12.13 -15.03
C SER A 263 18.65 -12.79 -14.60
N ARG A 264 19.67 -11.98 -14.28
CA ARG A 264 20.99 -12.45 -13.85
C ARG A 264 20.98 -13.08 -12.44
N TYR A 265 20.18 -12.54 -11.52
CA TYR A 265 20.13 -12.96 -10.12
C TYR A 265 18.77 -13.55 -9.70
N LYS A 266 18.01 -14.08 -10.66
CA LYS A 266 16.62 -14.55 -10.48
C LYS A 266 16.46 -15.44 -9.26
N GLU A 267 17.27 -16.49 -9.14
CA GLU A 267 17.19 -17.43 -8.01
C GLU A 267 17.39 -16.76 -6.64
N LEU A 268 18.31 -15.79 -6.55
CA LEU A 268 18.58 -15.07 -5.31
C LEU A 268 17.42 -14.11 -4.97
N TYR A 269 16.96 -13.36 -5.97
CA TYR A 269 15.84 -12.44 -5.82
C TYR A 269 14.56 -13.17 -5.43
N ASP A 270 14.22 -14.25 -6.13
CA ASP A 270 13.03 -15.06 -5.87
C ASP A 270 13.05 -15.69 -4.48
N ALA A 271 14.20 -16.18 -4.03
CA ALA A 271 14.36 -16.69 -2.66
C ALA A 271 14.16 -15.58 -1.61
N ALA A 272 14.67 -14.38 -1.86
CA ALA A 272 14.49 -13.24 -0.97
C ALA A 272 13.02 -12.77 -0.94
N LEU A 273 12.37 -12.67 -2.10
CA LEU A 273 10.94 -12.36 -2.23
C LEU A 273 10.07 -13.40 -1.54
N PHE A 274 10.37 -14.69 -1.74
CA PHE A 274 9.65 -15.79 -1.11
C PHE A 274 9.69 -15.68 0.42
N VAL A 275 10.88 -15.40 0.99
CA VAL A 275 11.05 -15.20 2.43
C VAL A 275 10.29 -13.95 2.91
N ALA A 276 10.49 -12.81 2.25
CA ALA A 276 9.93 -11.53 2.68
C ALA A 276 8.40 -11.47 2.55
N GLY A 277 7.83 -12.09 1.52
CA GLY A 277 6.39 -12.15 1.28
C GLY A 277 5.63 -13.19 2.10
N GLY A 278 6.35 -14.10 2.77
CA GLY A 278 5.81 -15.10 3.67
C GLY A 278 4.69 -15.96 3.05
N GLU A 279 3.54 -16.02 3.72
CA GLU A 279 2.45 -16.90 3.30
C GLU A 279 1.83 -16.52 1.94
N ALA A 280 1.89 -15.24 1.56
CA ALA A 280 1.34 -14.79 0.28
C ALA A 280 2.17 -15.29 -0.89
N THR A 281 3.50 -15.20 -0.80
CA THR A 281 4.42 -15.70 -1.83
C THR A 281 4.48 -17.21 -1.87
N ARG A 282 4.37 -17.92 -0.74
CA ARG A 282 4.32 -19.40 -0.72
C ARG A 282 3.22 -20.01 -1.58
N LYS A 283 2.08 -19.32 -1.69
CA LYS A 283 0.97 -19.77 -2.53
C LYS A 283 1.22 -19.54 -4.01
N LEU A 284 1.94 -18.48 -4.34
CA LEU A 284 2.21 -18.05 -5.71
C LEU A 284 3.49 -18.68 -6.29
N MET A 285 4.44 -19.02 -5.44
CA MET A 285 5.80 -19.50 -5.78
C MET A 285 6.06 -20.83 -5.03
N ASN A 286 5.21 -21.83 -5.26
CA ASN A 286 5.19 -23.08 -4.48
C ASN A 286 6.36 -24.04 -4.78
N ASP A 287 7.09 -23.76 -5.86
CA ASP A 287 8.27 -24.48 -6.32
C ASP A 287 9.56 -24.06 -5.60
N ILE A 288 9.53 -22.91 -4.91
CA ILE A 288 10.68 -22.39 -4.18
C ILE A 288 10.80 -23.07 -2.82
N ASN A 289 11.98 -23.63 -2.56
CA ASN A 289 12.33 -24.19 -1.27
C ASN A 289 13.57 -23.48 -0.68
N VAL A 290 13.40 -22.87 0.50
CA VAL A 290 14.46 -22.15 1.20
C VAL A 290 14.82 -22.88 2.49
N ASN A 291 16.11 -23.17 2.68
CA ASN A 291 16.63 -23.75 3.91
C ASN A 291 16.39 -22.76 5.08
N SER A 292 15.86 -23.27 6.21
CA SER A 292 15.59 -22.49 7.42
C SER A 292 16.80 -21.71 7.93
N GLU A 293 18.03 -22.19 7.70
CA GLU A 293 19.26 -21.50 8.08
C GLU A 293 19.49 -20.19 7.32
N TYR A 294 18.85 -19.99 6.17
CA TYR A 294 19.11 -18.85 5.27
C TYR A 294 18.05 -17.76 5.38
N VAL A 295 16.93 -18.06 6.06
CA VAL A 295 15.75 -17.20 6.15
C VAL A 295 16.11 -15.81 6.69
N GLU A 296 16.90 -15.73 7.77
CA GLU A 296 17.29 -14.45 8.36
C GLU A 296 18.19 -13.63 7.42
N LEU A 297 19.14 -14.28 6.73
CA LEU A 297 20.03 -13.61 5.78
C LEU A 297 19.24 -13.05 4.58
N LEU A 298 18.34 -13.85 4.01
CA LEU A 298 17.50 -13.45 2.89
C LEU A 298 16.52 -12.32 3.27
N GLN A 299 15.96 -12.38 4.48
CA GLN A 299 15.11 -11.30 5.01
C GLN A 299 15.90 -9.99 5.14
N ASN A 300 17.08 -10.03 5.78
CA ASN A 300 17.94 -8.85 5.92
C ASN A 300 18.40 -8.32 4.54
N PHE A 301 18.66 -9.22 3.59
CA PHE A 301 19.03 -8.83 2.23
C PHE A 301 17.89 -8.12 1.50
N TRP A 302 16.65 -8.61 1.64
CA TRP A 302 15.46 -7.94 1.13
C TRP A 302 15.27 -6.56 1.77
N ASP A 303 15.33 -6.49 3.11
CA ASP A 303 15.06 -5.25 3.86
C ASP A 303 16.08 -4.15 3.51
N ASN A 304 17.36 -4.51 3.36
CA ASN A 304 18.41 -3.58 2.93
C ASN A 304 18.25 -3.09 1.47
N ASN A 305 17.42 -3.77 0.68
CA ASN A 305 17.19 -3.47 -0.73
C ASN A 305 15.73 -3.15 -1.03
N ILE A 306 14.93 -2.78 -0.01
CA ILE A 306 13.47 -2.73 -0.13
C ILE A 306 12.98 -1.91 -1.31
N ASN A 307 13.54 -0.73 -1.56
CA ASN A 307 13.13 0.13 -2.68
C ASN A 307 13.49 -0.51 -4.02
N LEU A 308 14.75 -0.91 -4.20
CA LEU A 308 15.22 -1.56 -5.44
C LEU A 308 14.43 -2.83 -5.73
N PHE A 309 14.23 -3.69 -4.73
CA PHE A 309 13.54 -4.96 -4.90
C PHE A 309 12.05 -4.78 -5.13
N THR A 310 11.42 -3.81 -4.48
CA THR A 310 10.02 -3.44 -4.78
C THR A 310 9.88 -2.94 -6.22
N THR A 311 10.86 -2.20 -6.73
CA THR A 311 10.86 -1.77 -8.14
C THR A 311 11.09 -2.95 -9.10
N ILE A 312 12.01 -3.87 -8.77
CA ILE A 312 12.19 -5.11 -9.54
C ILE A 312 10.87 -5.89 -9.58
N LEU A 313 10.18 -6.04 -8.45
CA LEU A 313 8.87 -6.68 -8.36
C LEU A 313 7.87 -6.02 -9.31
N TYR A 314 7.79 -4.69 -9.30
CA TYR A 314 6.87 -3.95 -10.16
C TYR A 314 7.14 -4.19 -11.66
N VAL A 315 8.42 -4.15 -12.08
CA VAL A 315 8.84 -4.32 -13.47
C VAL A 315 8.71 -5.77 -13.93
N CYS A 316 9.15 -6.70 -13.09
CA CYS A 316 9.33 -8.11 -13.47
C CYS A 316 8.18 -9.01 -13.02
N LYS A 317 7.08 -8.47 -12.45
CA LYS A 317 5.93 -9.24 -11.94
C LYS A 317 5.48 -10.38 -12.84
N SER A 318 5.33 -10.14 -14.15
CA SER A 318 4.90 -11.17 -15.12
C SER A 318 5.96 -12.25 -15.36
N GLN A 319 7.25 -11.95 -15.18
CA GLN A 319 8.35 -12.92 -15.27
C GLN A 319 8.56 -13.69 -13.95
N ILE A 320 8.00 -13.20 -12.85
CA ILE A 320 8.07 -13.85 -11.54
C ILE A 320 6.93 -14.86 -11.42
N VAL A 321 5.68 -14.41 -11.61
CA VAL A 321 4.49 -15.29 -11.60
C VAL A 321 3.52 -14.85 -12.69
N GLU A 322 3.49 -15.61 -13.79
CA GLU A 322 2.62 -15.36 -14.93
C GLU A 322 1.14 -15.56 -14.55
N GLY A 323 0.28 -14.61 -14.93
CA GLY A 323 -1.17 -14.67 -14.71
C GLY A 323 -1.65 -14.34 -13.29
N HIS A 324 -0.74 -14.17 -12.34
CA HIS A 324 -1.04 -13.81 -10.95
C HIS A 324 -0.37 -12.49 -10.51
N GLU A 325 -0.05 -11.60 -11.46
CA GLU A 325 0.63 -10.34 -11.20
C GLU A 325 -0.12 -9.49 -10.18
N GLY A 326 -1.45 -9.42 -10.29
CA GLY A 326 -2.28 -8.66 -9.35
C GLY A 326 -2.15 -9.17 -7.91
N GLU A 327 -2.11 -10.49 -7.71
CA GLU A 327 -1.91 -11.12 -6.40
C GLU A 327 -0.49 -10.87 -5.87
N LEU A 328 0.50 -11.00 -6.74
CA LEU A 328 1.90 -10.75 -6.44
C LEU A 328 2.13 -9.29 -5.97
N MET A 329 1.52 -8.33 -6.65
CA MET A 329 1.59 -6.90 -6.29
C MET A 329 0.87 -6.58 -4.97
N ASN A 330 0.06 -7.51 -4.44
CA ASN A 330 -0.61 -7.39 -3.16
C ASN A 330 0.17 -8.04 -2.00
N VAL A 331 1.29 -8.75 -2.27
CA VAL A 331 2.08 -9.46 -1.24
C VAL A 331 2.52 -8.53 -0.11
N PHE A 332 2.97 -7.31 -0.45
CA PHE A 332 3.43 -6.32 0.52
C PHE A 332 2.39 -5.27 0.88
N LYS A 333 1.15 -5.36 0.33
CA LYS A 333 0.06 -4.53 0.86
C LYS A 333 -0.12 -4.91 2.31
N GLN A 334 0.09 -3.94 3.20
CA GLN A 334 -0.19 -4.13 4.61
C GLN A 334 -1.70 -4.31 4.77
N ASN A 335 -2.14 -5.56 4.69
CA ASN A 335 -3.42 -5.93 5.21
C ASN A 335 -3.33 -5.64 6.71
N ARG A 336 -4.09 -4.65 7.21
CA ARG A 336 -4.22 -4.42 8.67
C ARG A 336 -4.64 -5.72 9.41
N ARG A 337 -5.13 -6.71 8.65
CA ARG A 337 -5.38 -8.09 9.06
C ARG A 337 -4.11 -8.93 9.00
N ASP A 338 -3.41 -8.99 10.13
CA ASP A 338 -2.39 -9.99 10.38
C ASP A 338 -3.05 -11.39 10.44
N ASN A 339 -2.84 -12.18 9.39
CA ASN A 339 -3.40 -13.52 9.23
C ASN A 339 -2.47 -14.63 9.75
N SER A 340 -1.36 -14.27 10.42
CA SER A 340 -0.42 -15.25 10.97
C SER A 340 -1.16 -16.29 11.80
N LYS A 341 -0.81 -17.55 11.55
CA LYS A 341 -1.39 -18.70 12.23
C LYS A 341 -0.44 -19.23 13.29
N TYR A 342 -1.01 -19.79 14.34
CA TYR A 342 -0.25 -20.30 15.48
C TYR A 342 -0.79 -21.66 15.91
N ARG A 343 0.05 -22.42 16.61
CA ARG A 343 -0.34 -23.64 17.32
C ARG A 343 -0.15 -23.43 18.81
N VAL A 344 -1.07 -23.97 19.59
CA VAL A 344 -0.93 -24.06 21.05
C VAL A 344 -0.41 -25.46 21.36
N LEU A 345 0.73 -25.51 22.03
CA LEU A 345 1.36 -26.75 22.44
C LEU A 345 1.32 -26.88 23.95
N TRP A 346 1.22 -28.12 24.42
CA TRP A 346 1.24 -28.45 25.83
C TRP A 346 2.16 -29.63 26.12
N ASP A 347 2.74 -29.60 27.30
CA ASP A 347 3.54 -30.70 27.85
C ASP A 347 2.64 -31.51 28.80
N LYS A 348 2.15 -32.66 28.31
CA LYS A 348 1.16 -33.49 28.99
C LYS A 348 1.71 -34.20 30.24
N ASN A 349 3.01 -34.45 30.31
CA ASN A 349 3.62 -35.20 31.42
C ASN A 349 4.60 -34.35 32.24
N GLY A 350 4.96 -33.15 31.79
CA GLY A 350 6.02 -32.35 32.41
C GLY A 350 7.43 -32.84 32.03
N ASP A 351 7.55 -33.67 31.00
CA ASP A 351 8.81 -34.30 30.55
C ASP A 351 9.48 -33.53 29.39
N GLY A 352 8.92 -32.38 28.99
CA GLY A 352 9.39 -31.58 27.87
C GLY A 352 8.88 -32.06 26.51
N ASN A 353 8.01 -33.07 26.44
CA ASN A 353 7.42 -33.52 25.19
C ASN A 353 6.20 -32.68 24.81
N TRP A 354 6.38 -31.79 23.85
CA TRP A 354 5.36 -30.82 23.43
C TRP A 354 4.48 -31.39 22.33
N THR A 355 3.17 -31.44 22.57
CA THR A 355 2.17 -31.89 21.59
C THR A 355 1.11 -30.83 21.35
N THR A 356 0.38 -30.91 20.24
CA THR A 356 -0.81 -30.07 20.02
C THR A 356 -1.93 -30.48 20.97
N ILE A 357 -2.82 -29.54 21.29
CA ILE A 357 -4.03 -29.86 22.06
C ILE A 357 -5.01 -30.62 21.14
N ASP A 358 -5.53 -31.74 21.65
CA ASP A 358 -6.51 -32.58 20.96
C ASP A 358 -7.71 -31.75 20.47
N GLY A 359 -8.09 -31.93 19.20
CA GLY A 359 -9.13 -31.16 18.51
C GLY A 359 -8.69 -29.80 17.96
N PHE A 360 -7.43 -29.39 18.19
CA PHE A 360 -6.84 -28.14 17.69
C PHE A 360 -5.52 -28.36 16.95
N GLU A 361 -5.44 -29.44 16.16
CA GLU A 361 -4.27 -29.82 15.37
C GLU A 361 -4.07 -28.94 14.13
N LYS A 362 -5.07 -28.13 13.75
CA LYS A 362 -4.95 -27.18 12.63
C LYS A 362 -4.43 -25.82 13.09
N PRO A 363 -3.65 -25.09 12.26
CA PRO A 363 -3.21 -23.74 12.57
C PRO A 363 -4.36 -22.78 12.90
N LEU A 364 -4.25 -22.05 14.01
CA LEU A 364 -5.29 -21.19 14.56
C LEU A 364 -5.04 -19.71 14.24
N SER A 365 -6.10 -18.93 14.07
CA SER A 365 -5.98 -17.46 14.07
C SER A 365 -5.65 -16.96 15.47
N LYS A 366 -5.01 -15.78 15.58
CA LYS A 366 -4.57 -15.16 16.83
C LYS A 366 -5.55 -15.28 17.99
N GLY A 367 -6.76 -14.78 17.82
CA GLY A 367 -7.72 -14.84 18.93
C GLY A 367 -8.12 -16.29 19.25
N ARG A 368 -8.18 -17.21 18.27
CA ARG A 368 -8.45 -18.64 18.54
C ARG A 368 -7.30 -19.25 19.32
N THR A 369 -6.06 -18.88 18.99
CA THR A 369 -4.88 -19.25 19.75
C THR A 369 -4.98 -18.78 21.20
N VAL A 370 -5.37 -17.51 21.44
CA VAL A 370 -5.58 -16.97 22.80
C VAL A 370 -6.64 -17.76 23.54
N ALA A 371 -7.78 -18.05 22.91
CA ALA A 371 -8.88 -18.77 23.53
C ALA A 371 -8.51 -20.21 23.90
N VAL A 372 -7.85 -20.93 22.99
CA VAL A 372 -7.40 -22.31 23.21
C VAL A 372 -6.32 -22.36 24.30
N PHE A 373 -5.38 -21.41 24.27
CA PHE A 373 -4.36 -21.28 25.31
C PHE A 373 -4.99 -21.01 26.68
N PHE A 374 -5.93 -20.07 26.75
CA PHE A 374 -6.67 -19.75 27.98
C PHE A 374 -7.45 -20.95 28.51
N MET A 375 -8.23 -21.61 27.66
CA MET A 375 -9.00 -22.82 28.01
C MET A 375 -8.09 -23.90 28.61
N LYS A 376 -6.95 -24.18 27.96
CA LYS A 376 -6.03 -25.21 28.44
C LYS A 376 -5.32 -24.80 29.72
N TRP A 377 -5.00 -23.52 29.88
CA TRP A 377 -4.45 -23.01 31.13
C TRP A 377 -5.42 -23.16 32.30
N MET A 378 -6.71 -22.87 32.08
CA MET A 378 -7.76 -23.03 33.08
C MET A 378 -7.89 -24.49 33.53
N GLU A 379 -7.82 -25.44 32.59
CA GLU A 379 -7.82 -26.88 32.88
C GLU A 379 -6.61 -27.29 33.74
N LEU A 380 -5.40 -26.90 33.32
CA LEU A 380 -4.16 -27.29 34.00
C LEU A 380 -3.99 -26.65 35.37
N SER A 381 -4.47 -25.41 35.53
CA SER A 381 -4.24 -24.61 36.74
C SER A 381 -5.39 -24.71 37.75
N SER A 382 -6.59 -25.12 37.30
CA SER A 382 -7.79 -25.26 38.12
C SER A 382 -8.02 -24.09 39.11
N PRO A 383 -8.07 -22.84 38.61
CA PRO A 383 -8.14 -21.66 39.46
C PRO A 383 -9.42 -21.62 40.31
N LYS A 384 -9.30 -21.10 41.52
CA LYS A 384 -10.38 -21.10 42.54
C LYS A 384 -11.25 -19.86 42.53
N SER A 385 -10.76 -18.78 41.92
CA SER A 385 -11.44 -17.50 41.88
C SER A 385 -11.19 -16.79 40.55
N ILE A 386 -12.05 -15.84 40.21
CA ILE A 386 -11.85 -14.98 39.04
C ILE A 386 -10.60 -14.10 39.19
N ASP A 387 -10.21 -13.77 40.42
CA ASP A 387 -9.05 -12.92 40.70
C ASP A 387 -7.73 -13.65 40.41
N GLU A 388 -7.66 -14.97 40.64
CA GLU A 388 -6.53 -15.80 40.19
C GLU A 388 -6.41 -15.78 38.66
N VAL A 389 -7.52 -15.83 37.95
CA VAL A 389 -7.54 -15.75 36.48
C VAL A 389 -7.11 -14.38 35.98
N ARG A 390 -7.60 -13.29 36.61
CA ARG A 390 -7.21 -11.91 36.26
C ARG A 390 -5.75 -11.61 36.58
N THR A 391 -5.18 -12.25 37.59
CA THR A 391 -3.75 -12.16 37.89
C THR A 391 -2.92 -12.81 36.77
N ALA A 392 -3.38 -13.94 36.24
CA ALA A 392 -2.71 -14.60 35.12
C ALA A 392 -2.91 -13.86 33.78
N PHE A 393 -4.08 -13.23 33.57
CA PHE A 393 -4.46 -12.52 32.34
C PHE A 393 -4.97 -11.10 32.63
N PRO A 394 -4.08 -10.16 33.00
CA PRO A 394 -4.50 -8.81 33.37
C PRO A 394 -5.08 -8.01 32.19
N THR A 395 -5.90 -7.02 32.53
CA THR A 395 -6.56 -6.09 31.58
C THR A 395 -5.58 -5.37 30.66
N LYS A 396 -4.40 -4.99 31.18
CA LYS A 396 -3.34 -4.29 30.43
C LYS A 396 -2.79 -5.05 29.21
N ILE A 397 -3.05 -6.35 29.09
CA ILE A 397 -2.61 -7.15 27.94
C ILE A 397 -3.49 -6.89 26.71
N ASN A 398 -4.75 -6.48 26.91
CA ASN A 398 -5.69 -6.17 25.83
C ASN A 398 -6.20 -4.74 25.98
N SER A 399 -5.49 -3.80 25.36
CA SER A 399 -5.78 -2.37 25.45
C SER A 399 -6.95 -1.92 24.56
N TYR A 400 -7.40 -2.77 23.63
CA TYR A 400 -8.43 -2.43 22.64
C TYR A 400 -9.70 -1.85 23.27
N TYR A 401 -10.16 -2.46 24.37
CA TYR A 401 -11.41 -2.12 25.04
C TYR A 401 -11.26 -1.05 26.13
N ALA A 402 -10.04 -0.62 26.43
CA ALA A 402 -9.77 0.36 27.50
C ALA A 402 -10.08 1.83 27.10
N HIS A 403 -10.18 2.15 25.81
CA HIS A 403 -10.26 3.52 25.30
C HIS A 403 -11.50 3.83 24.44
N ASN A 404 -12.48 2.94 24.36
CA ASN A 404 -13.67 3.20 23.55
C ASN A 404 -14.67 4.09 24.29
N LYS A 405 -14.85 5.34 23.81
CA LYS A 405 -15.83 6.31 24.34
C LYS A 405 -17.28 5.79 24.30
N MET A 406 -17.59 4.77 23.48
CA MET A 406 -18.88 4.07 23.50
C MET A 406 -18.87 2.92 24.51
N LYS A 407 -19.09 3.25 25.79
CA LYS A 407 -19.62 2.42 26.92
C LYS A 407 -19.62 0.87 26.79
N LYS A 408 -18.49 0.22 26.48
CA LYS A 408 -18.30 -1.21 26.75
C LYS A 408 -16.86 -1.46 27.21
N GLN A 409 -16.63 -1.30 28.51
CA GLN A 409 -15.39 -1.68 29.17
C GLN A 409 -15.32 -3.21 29.25
N TYR A 410 -14.89 -3.88 28.19
CA TYR A 410 -14.55 -5.30 28.29
C TYR A 410 -13.17 -5.41 28.95
N ASP A 411 -13.09 -6.20 30.02
CA ASP A 411 -11.79 -6.63 30.54
C ASP A 411 -11.22 -7.76 29.68
N SER A 412 -9.92 -8.02 29.85
CA SER A 412 -9.29 -9.21 29.30
C SER A 412 -10.05 -10.48 29.69
N VAL A 413 -10.58 -10.54 30.92
CA VAL A 413 -11.29 -11.71 31.47
C VAL A 413 -12.63 -11.31 32.09
N ILE A 414 -13.70 -12.03 31.73
CA ILE A 414 -15.06 -11.86 32.26
C ILE A 414 -15.57 -13.14 32.93
N CYS A 415 -16.44 -12.99 33.93
CA CYS A 415 -17.07 -14.10 34.65
C CYS A 415 -18.48 -14.34 34.14
N LEU A 416 -18.87 -15.59 33.89
CA LEU A 416 -20.21 -15.97 33.39
C LEU A 416 -21.20 -16.22 34.53
N SER A 417 -22.48 -15.97 34.26
CA SER A 417 -23.60 -16.39 35.11
C SER A 417 -23.80 -17.91 35.08
N GLU A 418 -24.55 -18.46 36.03
CA GLU A 418 -24.83 -19.90 36.12
C GLU A 418 -25.53 -20.48 34.87
N ASP A 419 -26.32 -19.65 34.18
CA ASP A 419 -27.01 -20.00 32.94
C ASP A 419 -26.26 -19.59 31.66
N ASP A 420 -25.03 -19.06 31.80
CA ASP A 420 -24.14 -18.57 30.73
C ASP A 420 -24.73 -17.47 29.82
N LYS A 421 -25.90 -16.89 30.17
CA LYS A 421 -26.55 -15.84 29.36
C LYS A 421 -25.99 -14.45 29.61
N LYS A 422 -25.29 -14.25 30.73
CA LYS A 422 -24.76 -12.96 31.17
C LYS A 422 -23.32 -13.10 31.62
N ALA A 423 -22.55 -12.03 31.49
CA ALA A 423 -21.20 -11.94 32.02
C ALA A 423 -21.00 -10.65 32.82
N LYS A 424 -20.11 -10.70 33.82
CA LYS A 424 -19.71 -9.55 34.62
C LYS A 424 -18.24 -9.20 34.40
N THR A 425 -17.97 -7.91 34.22
CA THR A 425 -16.63 -7.32 34.16
C THR A 425 -16.05 -7.14 35.58
N GLU A 426 -14.76 -6.83 35.68
CA GLU A 426 -14.04 -6.41 36.89
C GLU A 426 -14.62 -5.13 37.46
N SER A 427 -15.00 -4.19 36.59
CA SER A 427 -15.71 -2.96 36.94
C SER A 427 -17.19 -3.16 37.29
N GLY A 428 -17.70 -4.40 37.27
CA GLY A 428 -19.06 -4.75 37.69
C GLY A 428 -20.15 -4.53 36.63
N PHE A 429 -19.78 -4.20 35.39
CA PHE A 429 -20.75 -4.09 34.29
C PHE A 429 -21.24 -5.47 33.87
N GLU A 430 -22.56 -5.57 33.69
CA GLU A 430 -23.20 -6.77 33.18
C GLU A 430 -23.36 -6.70 31.65
N ILE A 431 -23.02 -7.79 30.97
CA ILE A 431 -23.04 -7.91 29.51
C ILE A 431 -23.89 -9.13 29.17
N GLU A 432 -24.91 -8.94 28.33
CA GLU A 432 -25.69 -10.04 27.80
C GLU A 432 -24.88 -10.79 26.73
N ILE A 433 -24.79 -12.12 26.85
CA ILE A 433 -24.05 -12.99 25.95
C ILE A 433 -25.02 -13.54 24.90
N THR A 434 -25.06 -12.90 23.75
CA THR A 434 -25.89 -13.31 22.62
C THR A 434 -25.05 -13.92 21.50
N LYS A 435 -25.70 -14.57 20.53
CA LYS A 435 -25.04 -15.02 19.29
C LYS A 435 -24.37 -13.87 18.52
N SER A 436 -24.81 -12.62 18.75
CA SER A 436 -24.24 -11.40 18.18
C SER A 436 -23.24 -10.70 19.09
N CYS A 437 -22.67 -11.36 20.11
CA CYS A 437 -21.52 -10.86 20.85
C CYS A 437 -20.20 -11.26 20.19
N TRP A 438 -19.92 -10.69 19.03
CA TRP A 438 -18.74 -11.01 18.20
C TRP A 438 -17.41 -10.62 18.85
N ASP A 439 -17.41 -9.77 19.88
CA ASP A 439 -16.23 -9.43 20.69
C ASP A 439 -15.74 -10.58 21.60
N LEU A 440 -16.60 -11.56 21.85
CA LEU A 440 -16.31 -12.73 22.66
C LEU A 440 -16.34 -13.97 21.78
N TYR A 441 -15.60 -15.00 22.17
CA TYR A 441 -15.72 -16.27 21.46
C TYR A 441 -17.06 -16.92 21.79
N PRO A 442 -17.91 -17.19 20.79
CA PRO A 442 -19.30 -17.54 21.05
C PRO A 442 -19.41 -18.80 21.91
N ILE A 443 -20.34 -18.75 22.86
CA ILE A 443 -20.83 -19.91 23.60
C ILE A 443 -21.67 -20.71 22.60
N LYS A 444 -21.07 -21.66 21.90
CA LYS A 444 -21.84 -22.64 21.13
C LYS A 444 -22.07 -23.84 22.05
N GLN A 445 -23.30 -24.02 22.52
CA GLN A 445 -23.72 -25.17 23.33
C GLN A 445 -23.41 -26.52 22.63
N ASP A 446 -23.40 -26.55 21.30
CA ASP A 446 -23.25 -27.80 20.52
C ASP A 446 -22.00 -27.82 19.60
N SER A 447 -20.96 -27.02 19.87
CA SER A 447 -19.76 -27.08 19.03
C SER A 447 -18.76 -28.15 19.50
N PRO A 448 -18.29 -29.05 18.61
CA PRO A 448 -17.26 -30.04 18.96
C PRO A 448 -15.88 -29.42 19.29
N TYR A 449 -15.72 -28.11 19.10
CA TYR A 449 -14.44 -27.39 19.29
C TYR A 449 -14.42 -26.51 20.53
N GLY A 450 -15.38 -26.67 21.46
CA GLY A 450 -15.38 -26.01 22.75
C GLY A 450 -15.58 -24.47 22.72
N PRO A 451 -16.40 -23.91 23.61
CA PRO A 451 -16.45 -22.47 23.82
C PRO A 451 -15.13 -21.95 24.42
N GLY A 452 -14.79 -20.69 24.18
CA GLY A 452 -13.57 -20.05 24.69
C GLY A 452 -13.63 -19.71 26.19
N TYR A 453 -14.21 -20.58 27.01
CA TYR A 453 -14.31 -20.44 28.45
C TYR A 453 -13.49 -21.51 29.19
N GLY A 454 -13.17 -21.24 30.46
CA GLY A 454 -12.67 -22.22 31.41
C GLY A 454 -13.54 -22.28 32.66
N THR A 455 -13.45 -23.40 33.38
CA THR A 455 -14.24 -23.65 34.59
C THR A 455 -13.47 -23.22 35.84
N LEU A 456 -14.15 -22.60 36.79
CA LEU A 456 -13.65 -22.28 38.13
C LEU A 456 -14.03 -23.38 39.12
N TYR A 457 -13.15 -23.68 40.08
CA TYR A 457 -13.37 -24.77 41.04
C TYR A 457 -13.27 -24.30 42.50
N LYS A 458 -14.25 -24.67 43.32
CA LYS A 458 -14.21 -24.46 44.78
C LYS A 458 -14.48 -25.80 45.47
N ASN A 459 -13.56 -26.23 46.33
CA ASN A 459 -13.64 -27.53 47.03
C ASN A 459 -13.87 -28.72 46.06
N ASN A 460 -13.14 -28.76 44.94
CA ASN A 460 -13.28 -29.77 43.88
C ASN A 460 -14.68 -29.86 43.23
N LYS A 461 -15.51 -28.83 43.38
CA LYS A 461 -16.79 -28.67 42.69
C LYS A 461 -16.75 -27.46 41.77
N THR A 462 -17.48 -27.54 40.66
CA THR A 462 -17.66 -26.42 39.73
C THR A 462 -18.28 -25.23 40.48
N ALA A 463 -17.60 -24.09 40.42
CA ALA A 463 -17.97 -22.87 41.16
C ALA A 463 -18.30 -21.68 40.24
N GLY A 464 -18.03 -21.80 38.94
CA GLY A 464 -18.33 -20.76 37.95
C GLY A 464 -17.57 -21.00 36.64
N LYS A 465 -17.66 -20.03 35.72
CA LYS A 465 -16.91 -20.06 34.45
C LYS A 465 -16.33 -18.68 34.14
N ALA A 466 -15.21 -18.66 33.43
CA ALA A 466 -14.52 -17.45 32.99
C ALA A 466 -14.21 -17.50 31.49
N MET A 467 -14.20 -16.34 30.84
CA MET A 467 -13.90 -16.19 29.41
C MET A 467 -12.86 -15.11 29.16
N ILE A 468 -12.07 -15.30 28.10
CA ILE A 468 -11.14 -14.28 27.60
C ILE A 468 -11.74 -13.51 26.41
N ALA A 469 -11.62 -12.18 26.43
CA ALA A 469 -12.04 -11.33 25.32
C ALA A 469 -11.16 -11.55 24.08
N LYS A 470 -11.70 -11.33 22.88
CA LYS A 470 -10.91 -11.44 21.65
C LYS A 470 -9.80 -10.39 21.61
N MET A 471 -8.63 -10.79 21.11
CA MET A 471 -7.54 -9.87 20.78
C MET A 471 -7.61 -9.51 19.30
N TRP A 472 -8.14 -8.32 19.00
CA TRP A 472 -8.34 -7.86 17.63
C TRP A 472 -7.11 -7.18 17.02
N ARG A 473 -6.32 -6.45 17.82
CA ARG A 473 -5.14 -5.74 17.31
C ARG A 473 -3.90 -6.61 17.38
N LYS A 474 -3.01 -6.43 16.40
CA LYS A 474 -1.68 -7.07 16.37
C LYS A 474 -0.87 -6.76 17.63
N GLY A 475 -0.94 -5.52 18.13
CA GLY A 475 -0.26 -5.08 19.35
C GLY A 475 -0.72 -5.82 20.62
N ASP A 476 -2.02 -6.04 20.79
CA ASP A 476 -2.57 -6.75 21.96
C ASP A 476 -2.12 -8.22 21.95
N PHE A 477 -2.18 -8.90 20.79
CA PHE A 477 -1.68 -10.26 20.67
C PHE A 477 -0.16 -10.37 20.89
N LYS A 478 0.63 -9.38 20.45
CA LYS A 478 2.08 -9.34 20.74
C LYS A 478 2.33 -9.16 22.24
N SER A 479 1.60 -8.25 22.88
CA SER A 479 1.65 -8.04 24.33
C SER A 479 1.32 -9.31 25.11
N PHE A 480 0.37 -10.10 24.61
CA PHE A 480 0.04 -11.41 25.17
C PHE A 480 1.18 -12.43 25.05
N LEU A 481 1.80 -12.55 23.86
CA LEU A 481 2.96 -13.44 23.68
C LEU A 481 4.13 -13.05 24.58
N GLU A 482 4.39 -11.75 24.72
CA GLU A 482 5.43 -11.23 25.62
C GLU A 482 5.12 -11.53 27.09
N HIS A 483 3.85 -11.38 27.50
CA HIS A 483 3.41 -11.75 28.85
C HIS A 483 3.58 -13.24 29.12
N ILE A 484 3.16 -14.12 28.19
CA ILE A 484 3.39 -15.56 28.31
C ILE A 484 4.87 -15.87 28.46
N LYS A 485 5.71 -15.27 27.60
CA LYS A 485 7.15 -15.50 27.61
C LYS A 485 7.79 -15.08 28.93
N LYS A 486 7.37 -13.95 29.52
CA LYS A 486 7.88 -13.47 30.81
C LYS A 486 7.47 -14.37 31.98
N GLN A 487 6.31 -15.02 31.89
CA GLN A 487 5.74 -15.87 32.94
C GLN A 487 5.83 -17.37 32.61
N SER A 488 6.61 -17.75 31.61
CA SER A 488 6.67 -19.13 31.11
C SER A 488 7.22 -20.09 32.16
N ASN A 489 8.06 -19.62 33.07
CA ASN A 489 8.66 -20.47 34.11
C ASN A 489 7.78 -20.59 35.36
N THR A 490 6.70 -19.82 35.45
CA THR A 490 5.81 -19.73 36.62
C THR A 490 4.39 -20.12 36.22
N LEU A 491 3.63 -19.20 35.63
CA LEU A 491 2.20 -19.34 35.36
C LEU A 491 1.89 -20.24 34.17
N PHE A 492 2.80 -20.36 33.19
CA PHE A 492 2.55 -21.04 31.92
C PHE A 492 3.51 -22.20 31.62
N LYS A 493 4.13 -22.81 32.66
CA LYS A 493 5.22 -23.79 32.54
C LYS A 493 4.98 -24.97 31.59
N ARG A 494 3.72 -25.36 31.38
CA ARG A 494 3.34 -26.51 30.56
C ARG A 494 2.63 -26.12 29.27
N LEU A 495 2.67 -24.85 28.89
CA LEU A 495 2.00 -24.31 27.70
C LEU A 495 2.93 -23.38 26.94
N LYS A 496 2.88 -23.47 25.60
CA LYS A 496 3.55 -22.51 24.73
C LYS A 496 2.78 -22.28 23.44
N ILE A 497 3.04 -21.13 22.82
CA ILE A 497 2.50 -20.77 21.52
C ILE A 497 3.66 -20.75 20.54
N VAL A 498 3.50 -21.43 19.40
CA VAL A 498 4.49 -21.41 18.31
C VAL A 498 3.84 -20.90 17.03
N PRO A 499 4.57 -20.15 16.19
CA PRO A 499 4.11 -19.86 14.84
C PRO A 499 3.89 -21.18 14.08
N ALA A 500 2.81 -21.24 13.31
CA ALA A 500 2.57 -22.32 12.37
C ALA A 500 3.14 -21.88 11.02
N TYR A 501 4.41 -22.20 10.77
CA TYR A 501 5.09 -21.92 9.50
C TYR A 501 4.72 -22.92 8.42
#